data_AF-A9CVZ2-F1
#
_entry.id   AF-A9CVZ2-F1
#
_cell.length_a   1.000
_cell.length_b   1.000
_cell.length_c   1.000
_cell.angle_alpha   90.00
_cell.angle_beta   90.00
_cell.angle_gamma   90.00
#
_symmetry.space_group_name_H-M   'P 1'
#
loop_
_entity.id
_entity.type
_entity.pdbx_description
1 polymer ?
#
loop_
_entity_poly.entity_id
_entity_poly.type
_entity_poly.pdbx_seq_one_letter_code
_entity_poly.pdbx_strand_id
1 'polypeptide(L)' 'MLALGLFIPTIAICARRLHDAGRSGWWQLIGLIPLIGAIVLLVFYVLDSIGENEYGANPKAVEA' A
#
# COMPACT_ATOMS: atom_id res chain seq x y z
N MET A 1 0.55 26.38 -5.00
CA MET A 1 1.91 26.02 -4.56
C MET A 1 1.97 24.88 -3.53
N LEU A 2 0.89 24.54 -2.80
CA LEU A 2 0.91 23.41 -1.85
C LEU A 2 0.86 22.01 -2.51
N ALA A 3 0.16 21.88 -3.65
CA ALA A 3 -0.15 20.59 -4.25
C ALA A 3 1.08 19.80 -4.76
N LEU A 4 2.08 20.50 -5.32
CA LEU A 4 3.30 19.87 -5.84
C LEU A 4 4.23 19.36 -4.72
N GLY A 5 4.25 20.04 -3.56
CA GLY A 5 5.05 19.61 -2.41
C GLY A 5 4.51 18.36 -1.72
N LEU A 6 3.19 18.11 -1.80
CA LEU A 6 2.55 16.92 -1.22
C LEU A 6 2.49 15.72 -2.17
N PHE A 7 2.61 15.92 -3.47
CA PHE A 7 2.46 14.85 -4.45
C PHE A 7 3.54 13.77 -4.32
N ILE A 8 4.80 14.19 -4.20
CA ILE A 8 5.95 13.28 -4.03
C ILE A 8 5.86 12.47 -2.73
N PRO A 9 5.64 13.06 -1.53
CA PRO A 9 5.54 12.27 -0.32
C PRO A 9 4.31 11.36 -0.30
N THR A 10 3.20 11.71 -0.96
CA THR A 10 2.02 10.85 -1.03
C THR A 10 2.30 9.57 -1.81
N ILE A 11 2.92 9.69 -3.00
CA ILE A 11 3.34 8.53 -3.81
C ILE A 11 4.34 7.67 -3.04
N ALA A 12 5.31 8.30 -2.37
CA ALA A 12 6.33 7.60 -1.58
C ALA A 12 5.74 6.78 -0.42
N ILE A 13 4.79 7.35 0.34
CA ILE A 13 4.12 6.66 1.46
C ILE A 13 3.28 5.49 0.94
N CYS A 14 2.49 5.70 -0.10
CA CYS A 14 1.71 4.63 -0.71
C CYS A 14 2.61 3.50 -1.25
N ALA A 15 3.81 3.84 -1.75
CA ALA A 15 4.73 2.86 -2.35
C ALA A 15 5.35 2.02 -1.24
N ARG A 16 5.71 2.68 -0.12
CA ARG A 16 6.14 2.01 1.10
C ARG A 16 5.06 1.09 1.66
N ARG A 17 3.80 1.52 1.74
CA ARG A 17 2.68 0.68 2.21
C ARG A 17 2.46 -0.57 1.36
N LEU A 18 2.53 -0.43 0.04
CA LEU A 18 2.47 -1.58 -0.87
C LEU A 18 3.64 -2.53 -0.63
N HIS A 19 4.84 -1.98 -0.45
CA HIS A 19 6.05 -2.77 -0.21
C HIS A 19 6.01 -3.50 1.14
N ASP A 20 5.54 -2.82 2.20
CA ASP A 20 5.30 -3.39 3.52
C ASP A 20 4.28 -4.55 3.48
N ALA A 21 3.37 -4.55 2.49
CA ALA A 21 2.40 -5.62 2.25
C ALA A 21 2.90 -6.71 1.26
N GLY A 22 4.20 -6.73 0.93
CA GLY A 22 4.81 -7.70 0.02
C GLY A 22 4.51 -7.47 -1.46
N ARG A 23 4.01 -6.28 -1.85
CA ARG A 23 3.66 -5.92 -3.23
C ARG A 23 4.58 -4.81 -3.77
N SER A 24 4.87 -4.85 -5.07
CA SER A 24 5.65 -3.80 -5.72
C SER A 24 4.95 -2.43 -5.69
N GLY A 25 5.68 -1.35 -5.44
CA GLY A 25 5.13 0.02 -5.49
C GLY A 25 4.55 0.40 -6.86
N TRP A 26 4.96 -0.29 -7.93
CA TRP A 26 4.42 -0.13 -9.28
C TRP A 26 2.94 -0.45 -9.42
N TRP A 27 2.35 -1.16 -8.45
CA TRP A 27 0.90 -1.38 -8.41
C TRP A 27 0.10 -0.09 -8.36
N GLN A 28 0.67 1.05 -7.90
CA GLN A 28 -0.01 2.34 -7.96
C GLN A 28 -0.40 2.80 -9.37
N LEU A 29 0.33 2.34 -10.41
CA LEU A 29 0.01 2.69 -11.79
C LEU A 29 -1.37 2.20 -12.22
N ILE A 30 -1.91 1.15 -11.59
CA ILE A 30 -3.28 0.70 -11.88
C ILE A 30 -4.30 1.78 -11.54
N GLY A 31 -3.97 2.72 -10.64
CA GLY A 31 -4.80 3.87 -10.29
C GLY A 31 -5.04 4.85 -11.43
N LEU A 32 -4.28 4.76 -12.54
CA LEU A 32 -4.62 5.46 -13.80
C LEU A 32 -5.88 4.89 -14.46
N ILE A 33 -6.27 3.66 -14.14
CA ILE A 33 -7.51 3.04 -14.62
C ILE A 33 -8.64 3.45 -13.67
N PRO A 34 -9.59 4.29 -14.11
CA PRO A 34 -10.67 4.74 -13.25
C PRO A 34 -11.54 3.56 -12.82
N LEU A 35 -12.13 3.67 -11.62
CA LEU A 35 -13.00 2.68 -10.99
C LEU A 35 -12.30 1.38 -10.57
N ILE A 36 -11.80 0.58 -11.52
CA ILE A 36 -11.18 -0.73 -11.22
C ILE A 36 -9.86 -0.55 -10.48
N GLY A 37 -9.00 0.36 -10.96
CA GLY A 37 -7.72 0.62 -10.33
C GLY A 37 -7.84 1.16 -8.91
N ALA A 38 -8.82 2.05 -8.68
CA ALA A 38 -9.13 2.58 -7.37
C ALA A 38 -9.61 1.49 -6.40
N ILE A 39 -10.49 0.59 -6.85
CA ILE A 39 -10.99 -0.52 -6.03
C ILE A 39 -9.85 -1.49 -5.67
N VAL A 40 -9.00 -1.87 -6.63
CA VAL A 40 -7.88 -2.78 -6.37
C VAL A 40 -6.87 -2.16 -5.41
N LEU A 41 -6.53 -0.87 -5.59
CA LEU A 41 -5.65 -0.15 -4.66
C LEU A 41 -6.27 -0.01 -3.27
N LEU A 42 -7.56 0.28 -3.17
CA LEU A 42 -8.27 0.33 -1.89
C LEU A 42 -8.18 -1.03 -1.17
N VAL A 43 -8.45 -2.12 -1.88
CA VAL A 43 -8.30 -3.47 -1.34
C VAL A 43 -6.86 -3.72 -0.90
N PHE A 44 -5.86 -3.28 -1.67
CA PHE A 44 -4.45 -3.45 -1.32
C PHE A 44 -4.01 -2.62 -0.11
N TYR A 45 -4.61 -1.45 0.11
CA TYR A 45 -4.32 -0.61 1.27
C TYR A 45 -5.07 -1.06 2.53
N VAL A 46 -6.21 -1.74 2.39
CA VAL A 46 -7.01 -2.25 3.51
C VAL A 46 -6.58 -3.67 3.91
N LEU A 47 -6.09 -4.47 2.96
CA LEU A 47 -5.54 -5.78 3.23
C LEU A 47 -4.35 -5.68 4.17
N ASP A 48 -4.34 -6.56 5.17
CA ASP A 48 -3.24 -6.66 6.12
C ASP A 48 -1.98 -7.17 5.44
N SER A 49 -0.81 -6.88 6.03
CA SER A 49 0.45 -7.44 5.53
C SER A 49 0.39 -8.97 5.64
N ILE A 50 0.61 -9.66 4.52
CA ILE A 50 0.53 -11.12 4.46
C ILE A 50 1.80 -11.71 5.09
N GLY A 51 1.62 -12.47 6.18
CA GLY A 51 2.68 -13.27 6.81
C GLY A 51 3.54 -12.52 7.83
N GLU A 52 4.52 -13.24 8.40
CA GLU A 52 5.63 -12.63 9.12
C GLU A 52 6.39 -11.74 8.13
N ASN A 53 6.38 -10.43 8.35
CA ASN A 53 7.21 -9.54 7.56
C ASN A 53 8.65 -9.62 8.09
N GLU A 54 9.64 -9.15 7.32
CA GLU A 54 11.05 -9.11 7.73
C GLU A 54 11.31 -8.28 9.02
N TYR A 55 10.28 -7.58 9.50
CA TYR A 55 10.28 -6.76 10.70
C TYR A 55 9.61 -7.42 11.91
N GLY A 56 9.05 -8.63 11.77
CA GLY A 56 8.50 -9.43 12.87
C GLY A 56 7.18 -10.16 12.56
N ALA A 57 6.81 -11.05 13.48
CA ALA A 57 5.54 -11.76 13.42
C ALA A 57 4.35 -10.80 13.60
N ASN A 58 3.30 -11.02 12.82
CA ASN A 58 2.07 -10.23 12.94
C ASN A 58 1.43 -10.49 14.32
N PRO A 59 1.27 -9.47 15.19
CA PRO A 59 0.69 -9.66 16.52
C PRO A 59 -0.76 -10.18 16.48
N LYS A 60 -1.47 -10.00 15.35
CA LYS A 60 -2.81 -10.56 15.14
C LYS A 60 -2.82 -12.07 14.90
N ALA A 61 -1.66 -12.68 14.63
CA ALA A 61 -1.53 -14.14 14.54
C ALA A 61 -1.45 -14.82 15.92
N VAL A 62 -1.23 -14.05 16.99
CA VAL A 62 -1.08 -14.56 18.37
C VAL A 62 -2.43 -14.65 19.11
N GLU A 63 -3.47 -13.96 18.61
CA GLU A 63 -4.81 -13.92 19.23
C GLU A 63 -5.82 -14.91 18.62
N ALA A 64 -5.40 -15.83 17.74
CA ALA A 64 -6.25 -16.84 17.09
C ALA A 64 -6.17 -18.22 17.74
#